data_AF-X1G2R7-F1
#
_entry.id   AF-X1G2R7-F1
#
_cell.length_a   1.000
_cell.length_b   1.000
_cell.length_c   1.000
_cell.angle_alpha   90.00
_cell.angle_beta   90.00
_cell.angle_gamma   90.00
#
_symmetry.space_group_name_H-M   'P 1'
#
loop_
_entity.id
_entity.type
_entity.pdbx_description
1 polymer ?
#
loop_
_entity_poly.entity_id
_entity_poly.type
_entity_poly.pdbx_seq_one_letter_code
_entity_poly.pdbx_strand_id
1 'polypeptide(L)'
;EQIRPDMIDLYNVGPEFMNPDLAATPTLLLHALNDQYHNDPLIEFNQTSAFDAVTTPWKKIVEFTTLSPRIGFVYDLFGDGKTALKASFSRYYEPVWSAKYNAANIIGGGAMNWYWYDLNGDGFMDLPIPDGTYGSPVDPQYLDAEGDEYRLTSYDVQDPDWNYYIEDLKPPYMHEFVLGVDHELARDFRLGFQFIYKVNKNIVEDVDINNGYDPTATDDQGRLIWLPYDFIDPGWDGEWGTDDDQNMTVYGLAEYAQTRTWQGRNPPEAKRTYTAVVLTFDKRMSNRWQLQG
;
A
#
# COMPACT_ATOMS: atom_id res chain seq x y z
N GLU A 1 22.31 17.65 2.56
CA GLU A 1 20.95 18.06 2.96
C GLU A 1 20.13 18.26 1.70
N GLN A 2 18.84 17.97 1.78
CA GLN A 2 17.88 18.27 0.72
C GLN A 2 16.93 19.34 1.26
N ILE A 3 16.56 20.28 0.38
CA ILE A 3 15.77 21.46 0.75
C ILE A 3 14.63 21.59 -0.25
N ARG A 4 13.42 21.80 0.27
CA ARG A 4 12.27 22.31 -0.46
C ARG A 4 12.01 23.74 0.04
N PRO A 5 11.94 24.76 -0.85
CA PRO A 5 11.54 26.10 -0.44
C PRO A 5 10.04 26.12 -0.10
N ASP A 6 9.55 27.23 0.43
CA ASP A 6 8.11 27.45 0.53
C ASP A 6 7.50 27.51 -0.87
N MET A 7 6.37 26.80 -1.05
CA MET A 7 5.71 26.58 -2.33
C MET A 7 4.30 27.16 -2.37
N ILE A 8 3.73 27.61 -1.24
CA ILE A 8 2.31 28.01 -1.17
C ILE A 8 1.99 29.15 -2.16
N ASP A 9 2.90 30.13 -2.29
CA ASP A 9 2.76 31.30 -3.16
C ASP A 9 3.22 31.06 -4.62
N LEU A 10 3.64 29.85 -4.98
CA LEU A 10 4.09 29.54 -6.35
C LEU A 10 2.93 29.24 -7.30
N TYR A 11 1.72 29.06 -6.76
CA TYR A 11 0.51 28.82 -7.54
C TYR A 11 -0.21 30.15 -7.82
N ASN A 12 -0.87 30.24 -8.96
CA ASN A 12 -1.62 31.43 -9.38
C ASN A 12 -3.00 31.10 -9.98
N VAL A 13 -3.48 29.88 -9.74
CA VAL A 13 -4.76 29.37 -10.22
C VAL A 13 -5.53 28.79 -9.04
N GLY A 14 -6.86 28.98 -9.08
CA GLY A 14 -7.79 28.36 -8.13
C GLY A 14 -8.36 27.05 -8.66
N PRO A 15 -9.17 26.34 -7.86
CA PRO A 15 -9.85 25.13 -8.31
C PRO A 15 -10.88 25.42 -9.41
N GLU A 16 -11.24 24.38 -10.17
CA GLU A 16 -12.19 24.49 -11.30
C GLU A 16 -13.57 25.02 -10.87
N PHE A 17 -14.05 24.64 -9.69
CA PHE A 17 -15.34 25.04 -9.14
C PHE A 17 -15.25 26.22 -8.17
N MET A 18 -14.18 27.02 -8.19
CA MET A 18 -14.03 28.15 -7.26
C MET A 18 -15.17 29.18 -7.36
N ASN A 19 -15.63 29.71 -6.22
CA ASN A 19 -16.60 30.82 -6.23
C ASN A 19 -16.04 32.01 -7.04
N PRO A 20 -16.80 32.53 -8.04
CA PRO A 20 -16.43 33.70 -8.81
C PRO A 20 -16.04 34.94 -7.98
N ASP A 21 -16.58 35.10 -6.77
CA ASP A 21 -16.25 36.20 -5.86
C ASP A 21 -14.80 36.13 -5.34
N LEU A 22 -14.19 34.94 -5.34
CA LEU A 22 -12.78 34.71 -5.00
C LEU A 22 -11.83 34.91 -6.19
N ALA A 23 -12.32 35.25 -7.39
CA ALA A 23 -11.50 35.31 -8.61
C ALA A 23 -10.36 36.34 -8.54
N ALA A 24 -10.47 37.38 -7.70
CA ALA A 24 -9.40 38.35 -7.46
C ALA A 24 -8.23 37.78 -6.63
N THR A 25 -8.49 36.71 -5.88
CA THR A 25 -7.54 36.02 -4.98
C THR A 25 -7.64 34.51 -5.19
N PRO A 26 -7.24 34.01 -6.38
CA PRO A 26 -7.56 32.64 -6.80
C PRO A 26 -6.89 31.55 -5.93
N THR A 27 -5.88 31.89 -5.13
CA THR A 27 -5.23 30.96 -4.20
C THR A 27 -5.80 31.03 -2.78
N LEU A 28 -6.71 31.94 -2.46
CA LEU A 28 -7.13 32.18 -1.07
C LEU A 28 -7.66 30.92 -0.39
N LEU A 29 -8.42 30.09 -1.13
CA LEU A 29 -8.89 28.80 -0.64
C LEU A 29 -7.75 27.81 -0.38
N LEU A 30 -6.69 27.80 -1.22
CA LEU A 30 -5.51 26.98 -0.98
C LEU A 30 -4.81 27.37 0.33
N HIS A 31 -4.67 28.67 0.59
CA HIS A 31 -4.11 29.17 1.85
C HIS A 31 -5.01 28.80 3.03
N ALA A 32 -6.32 28.92 2.88
CA ALA A 32 -7.29 28.51 3.91
C ALA A 32 -7.13 27.02 4.28
N LEU A 33 -7.11 26.13 3.28
CA LEU A 33 -6.95 24.69 3.53
C LEU A 33 -5.58 24.34 4.13
N ASN A 34 -4.53 25.06 3.73
CA ASN A 34 -3.21 24.89 4.32
C ASN A 34 -3.17 25.36 5.79
N ASP A 35 -3.81 26.48 6.11
CA ASP A 35 -3.96 26.97 7.48
C ASP A 35 -4.82 26.02 8.34
N GLN A 36 -5.90 25.46 7.79
CA GLN A 36 -6.66 24.39 8.45
C GLN A 36 -5.77 23.18 8.75
N TYR A 37 -4.95 22.72 7.80
CA TYR A 37 -4.00 21.63 8.01
C TYR A 37 -2.98 21.94 9.11
N HIS A 38 -2.42 23.17 9.10
CA HIS A 38 -1.46 23.63 10.10
C HIS A 38 -2.01 23.67 11.52
N ASN A 39 -3.33 23.74 11.66
CA ASN A 39 -4.00 23.89 12.94
C ASN A 39 -4.93 22.70 13.28
N ASP A 40 -4.92 21.62 12.50
CA ASP A 40 -5.70 20.41 12.77
C ASP A 40 -5.05 19.63 13.93
N PRO A 41 -5.70 19.54 15.11
CA PRO A 41 -5.14 18.87 16.29
C PRO A 41 -5.01 17.35 16.14
N LEU A 42 -5.62 16.75 15.11
CA LEU A 42 -5.53 15.32 14.82
C LEU A 42 -4.24 14.96 14.05
N ILE A 43 -3.47 15.95 13.61
CA ILE A 43 -2.22 15.74 12.87
C ILE A 43 -1.03 15.79 13.83
N GLU A 44 -0.44 14.64 14.12
CA GLU A 44 0.64 14.50 15.12
C GLU A 44 2.06 14.77 14.59
N PHE A 45 2.23 15.02 13.29
CA PHE A 45 3.55 15.06 12.61
C PHE A 45 4.04 16.48 12.35
N ASN A 46 4.17 17.27 13.42
CA ASN A 46 4.62 18.67 13.40
C ASN A 46 3.82 19.58 12.44
N GLN A 47 2.66 19.11 11.98
CA GLN A 47 1.79 19.75 10.99
C GLN A 47 2.54 20.33 9.79
N THR A 48 3.67 19.75 9.39
CA THR A 48 4.41 20.24 8.22
C THR A 48 3.66 19.83 6.95
N SER A 49 3.30 20.80 6.11
CA SER A 49 2.49 20.61 4.90
C SER A 49 3.36 20.29 3.68
N ALA A 50 2.73 19.88 2.59
CA ALA A 50 3.41 19.70 1.29
C ALA A 50 3.88 21.03 0.67
N PHE A 51 3.37 22.16 1.14
CA PHE A 51 3.74 23.49 0.65
C PHE A 51 4.85 24.14 1.46
N ASP A 52 5.07 23.71 2.70
CA ASP A 52 6.03 24.36 3.58
C ASP A 52 7.48 24.16 3.12
N ALA A 53 8.30 25.14 3.48
CA ALA A 53 9.75 25.00 3.39
C ALA A 53 10.24 23.90 4.35
N VAL A 54 10.99 22.93 3.82
CA VAL A 54 11.54 21.82 4.59
C VAL A 54 13.02 21.65 4.29
N THR A 55 13.82 21.45 5.34
CA THR A 55 15.21 21.03 5.22
C THR A 55 15.37 19.68 5.92
N THR A 56 15.83 18.67 5.18
CA THR A 56 16.10 17.35 5.74
C THR A 56 17.55 16.94 5.52
N PRO A 57 18.23 16.38 6.53
CA PRO A 57 19.50 15.70 6.31
C PRO A 57 19.28 14.47 5.42
N TRP A 58 20.38 13.93 4.90
CA TRP A 58 20.32 12.61 4.29
C TRP A 58 19.94 11.59 5.37
N LYS A 59 18.88 10.82 5.13
CA LYS A 59 18.44 9.74 6.01
C LYS A 59 18.63 8.40 5.33
N LYS A 60 19.18 7.45 6.07
CA LYS A 60 19.17 6.04 5.68
C LYS A 60 17.78 5.50 5.97
N ILE A 61 16.99 5.27 4.92
CA ILE A 61 15.59 4.86 5.04
C ILE A 61 15.46 3.47 5.67
N VAL A 62 16.13 2.47 5.10
CA VAL A 62 16.20 1.09 5.62
C VAL A 62 17.53 0.46 5.23
N GLU A 63 18.06 -0.41 6.07
CA GLU A 63 19.24 -1.23 5.77
C GLU A 63 19.11 -2.59 6.41
N PHE A 64 19.48 -3.63 5.66
CA PHE A 64 19.37 -5.01 6.10
C PHE A 64 20.69 -5.74 5.92
N THR A 65 21.08 -6.49 6.95
CA THR A 65 22.08 -7.56 6.82
C THR A 65 21.35 -8.89 6.72
N THR A 66 21.58 -9.64 5.64
CA THR A 66 20.82 -10.86 5.34
C THR A 66 21.72 -12.07 5.11
N LEU A 67 21.20 -13.28 5.40
CA LEU A 67 21.87 -14.56 5.13
C LEU A 67 20.97 -15.45 4.27
N SER A 68 21.39 -15.73 3.04
CA SER A 68 20.62 -16.45 2.02
C SER A 68 21.16 -17.87 1.78
N PRO A 69 20.94 -18.84 2.69
CA PRO A 69 21.41 -20.21 2.50
C PRO A 69 20.67 -20.88 1.33
N ARG A 70 21.40 -21.72 0.60
CA ARG A 70 20.87 -22.61 -0.45
C ARG A 70 21.55 -23.95 -0.33
N ILE A 71 20.77 -25.00 -0.11
CA ILE A 71 21.26 -26.35 0.04
C ILE A 71 20.43 -27.28 -0.83
N GLY A 72 21.11 -28.19 -1.51
CA GLY A 72 20.50 -29.21 -2.36
C GLY A 72 21.09 -30.57 -2.07
N PHE A 73 20.26 -31.59 -2.20
CA PHE A 73 20.62 -32.99 -2.05
C PHE A 73 20.12 -33.76 -3.27
N VAL A 74 20.98 -34.62 -3.82
CA VAL A 74 20.64 -35.53 -4.91
C VAL A 74 21.15 -36.91 -4.53
N TYR A 75 20.30 -37.92 -4.69
CA TYR A 75 20.60 -39.30 -4.35
C TYR A 75 20.16 -40.23 -5.48
N ASP A 76 21.09 -41.08 -5.91
CA ASP A 76 20.78 -42.20 -6.79
C ASP A 76 20.18 -43.32 -5.94
N LEU A 77 18.88 -43.59 -6.14
CA LEU A 77 18.10 -44.48 -5.29
C LEU A 77 18.54 -45.95 -5.39
N PHE A 78 19.01 -46.37 -6.55
CA PHE A 78 19.37 -47.77 -6.81
C PHE A 78 20.86 -47.99 -7.12
N GLY A 79 21.62 -46.90 -7.28
CA GLY A 79 23.05 -46.96 -7.61
C GLY A 79 23.33 -47.29 -9.08
N ASP A 80 22.29 -47.30 -9.93
CA ASP A 80 22.37 -47.61 -11.35
C ASP A 80 22.33 -46.36 -12.25
N GLY A 81 22.25 -45.17 -11.66
CA GLY A 81 22.18 -43.89 -12.34
C GLY A 81 20.83 -43.57 -12.99
N LYS A 82 19.81 -44.41 -12.82
CA LYS A 82 18.51 -44.25 -13.52
C LYS A 82 17.45 -43.55 -12.71
N THR A 83 17.56 -43.56 -11.37
CA THR A 83 16.54 -42.96 -10.49
C THR A 83 17.19 -41.98 -9.53
N ALA A 84 16.94 -40.70 -9.73
CA ALA A 84 17.49 -39.63 -8.89
C ALA A 84 16.39 -39.00 -8.03
N LEU A 85 16.52 -39.11 -6.72
CA LEU A 85 15.76 -38.31 -5.76
C LEU A 85 16.46 -36.96 -5.57
N LYS A 86 15.68 -35.87 -5.56
CA LYS A 86 16.17 -34.50 -5.47
C LYS A 86 15.40 -33.75 -4.40
N ALA A 87 16.11 -33.04 -3.55
CA ALA A 87 15.52 -32.12 -2.59
C ALA A 87 16.35 -30.85 -2.52
N SER A 88 15.71 -29.68 -2.38
CA SER A 88 16.42 -28.45 -2.09
C SER A 88 15.62 -27.54 -1.16
N PHE A 89 16.37 -26.74 -0.42
CA PHE A 89 15.88 -25.62 0.36
C PHE A 89 16.70 -24.39 0.03
N SER A 90 16.01 -23.28 -0.22
CA SER A 90 16.64 -22.00 -0.50
C SER A 90 15.91 -20.88 0.25
N ARG A 91 16.65 -19.90 0.76
CA ARG A 91 16.10 -18.60 1.16
C ARG A 91 16.55 -17.52 0.19
N TYR A 92 15.59 -16.71 -0.25
CA TYR A 92 15.80 -15.52 -1.08
C TYR A 92 15.28 -14.31 -0.30
N TYR A 93 15.99 -13.19 -0.35
CA TYR A 93 15.47 -11.91 0.15
C TYR A 93 15.02 -11.06 -1.03
N GLU A 94 13.93 -10.34 -0.83
CA GLU A 94 13.44 -9.36 -1.79
C GLU A 94 14.05 -8.00 -1.46
N PRO A 95 14.58 -7.26 -2.45
CA PRO A 95 14.92 -5.87 -2.22
C PRO A 95 13.63 -5.07 -1.93
N VAL A 96 13.74 -4.03 -1.11
CA VAL A 96 12.68 -3.02 -1.06
C VAL A 96 12.66 -2.33 -2.42
N TRP A 97 11.51 -2.31 -3.07
CA TRP A 97 11.38 -1.75 -4.42
C TRP A 97 11.63 -0.24 -4.40
N SER A 98 12.21 0.30 -5.47
CA SER A 98 12.49 1.75 -5.61
C SER A 98 11.25 2.61 -5.36
N ALA A 99 10.08 2.18 -5.84
CA ALA A 99 8.81 2.87 -5.61
C ALA A 99 8.47 3.02 -4.13
N LYS A 100 8.83 2.03 -3.29
CA LYS A 100 8.59 2.12 -1.84
C LYS A 100 9.59 3.06 -1.15
N TYR A 101 10.72 3.40 -1.76
CA TYR A 101 11.59 4.47 -1.25
C TYR A 101 11.03 5.86 -1.51
N ASN A 102 10.14 6.04 -2.50
CA ASN A 102 9.50 7.34 -2.76
C ASN A 102 8.58 7.77 -1.60
N ALA A 103 7.92 6.82 -0.94
CA ALA A 103 7.04 7.11 0.21
C ALA A 103 7.81 7.71 1.40
N ALA A 104 9.11 7.47 1.50
CA ALA A 104 9.97 8.08 2.51
C ALA A 104 10.61 9.41 2.06
N ASN A 105 10.33 9.86 0.83
CA ASN A 105 10.89 11.07 0.27
C ASN A 105 9.93 12.26 0.45
N ILE A 106 10.11 12.98 1.55
CA ILE A 106 9.36 14.21 1.87
C ILE A 106 9.76 15.44 1.02
N ILE A 107 10.77 15.33 0.17
CA ILE A 107 11.15 16.41 -0.77
C ILE A 107 10.49 16.20 -2.14
N GLY A 108 9.94 15.00 -2.38
CA GLY A 108 9.12 14.72 -3.55
C GLY A 108 7.81 15.53 -3.55
N GLY A 109 7.06 15.42 -4.63
CA GLY A 109 5.71 15.97 -4.68
C GLY A 109 4.84 15.24 -3.65
N GLY A 110 4.21 16.01 -2.77
CA GLY A 110 3.17 15.53 -1.86
C GLY A 110 1.81 16.06 -2.28
N ALA A 111 0.76 15.40 -1.83
CA ALA A 111 -0.61 15.86 -1.99
C ALA A 111 -1.34 15.84 -0.65
N MET A 112 -2.34 16.70 -0.56
CA MET A 112 -3.31 16.71 0.51
C MET A 112 -4.69 16.77 -0.16
N ASN A 113 -5.62 15.93 0.29
CA ASN A 113 -6.93 15.79 -0.35
C ASN A 113 -8.04 16.14 0.64
N TRP A 114 -8.96 16.99 0.21
CA TRP A 114 -10.15 17.34 0.96
C TRP A 114 -11.40 16.87 0.24
N TYR A 115 -12.38 16.46 1.02
CA TYR A 115 -13.77 16.50 0.58
C TYR A 115 -14.33 17.90 0.83
N TRP A 116 -15.02 18.40 -0.17
CA TRP A 116 -15.76 19.65 -0.14
C TRP A 116 -17.24 19.33 0.06
N TYR A 117 -17.84 19.99 1.03
CA TYR A 117 -19.27 19.97 1.29
C TYR A 117 -19.81 21.36 0.98
N ASP A 118 -20.55 21.45 -0.12
CA ASP A 118 -21.30 22.63 -0.53
C ASP A 118 -22.47 22.83 0.45
N LEU A 119 -22.34 23.80 1.35
CA LEU A 119 -23.34 24.05 2.40
C LEU A 119 -24.45 24.98 1.93
N ASN A 120 -24.17 25.85 0.96
CA ASN A 120 -25.12 26.84 0.46
C ASN A 120 -25.87 26.38 -0.81
N GLY A 121 -25.39 25.31 -1.46
CA GLY A 121 -25.99 24.65 -2.61
C GLY A 121 -25.82 25.41 -3.91
N ASP A 122 -24.84 26.31 -4.01
CA ASP A 122 -24.63 27.15 -5.18
C ASP A 122 -23.72 26.49 -6.25
N GLY A 123 -23.10 25.36 -5.91
CA GLY A 123 -22.23 24.59 -6.79
C GLY A 123 -20.82 25.17 -6.95
N PHE A 124 -20.40 26.09 -6.08
CA PHE A 124 -19.08 26.69 -6.06
C PHE A 124 -18.36 26.47 -4.72
N MET A 125 -17.04 26.36 -4.76
CA MET A 125 -16.19 26.19 -3.60
C MET A 125 -15.94 27.56 -2.93
N ASP A 126 -16.50 27.73 -1.74
CA ASP A 126 -16.33 28.90 -0.88
C ASP A 126 -15.19 28.76 0.12
N LEU A 127 -14.87 29.84 0.83
CA LEU A 127 -13.96 29.73 1.98
C LEU A 127 -14.59 28.88 3.10
N PRO A 128 -13.77 28.23 3.94
CA PRO A 128 -14.27 27.45 5.07
C PRO A 128 -15.15 28.25 6.04
N ILE A 129 -16.19 27.63 6.57
CA ILE A 129 -16.96 28.16 7.70
C ILE A 129 -16.15 28.21 9.00
N PRO A 130 -16.44 29.13 9.92
CA PRO A 130 -15.93 29.07 11.29
C PRO A 130 -16.50 27.86 12.04
N ASP A 131 -15.69 27.25 12.90
CA ASP A 131 -16.07 26.13 13.78
C ASP A 131 -16.69 24.92 13.04
N GLY A 132 -16.17 24.61 11.85
CA GLY A 132 -16.59 23.45 11.05
C GLY A 132 -16.39 22.13 11.79
N THR A 133 -17.27 21.17 11.52
CA THR A 133 -17.26 19.82 12.10
C THR A 133 -15.93 19.10 11.87
N TYR A 134 -15.33 19.30 10.69
CA TYR A 134 -14.05 18.70 10.30
C TYR A 134 -12.83 19.64 10.46
N GLY A 135 -13.00 20.71 11.24
CA GLY A 135 -11.99 21.74 11.45
C GLY A 135 -12.15 22.92 10.50
N SER A 136 -11.49 24.02 10.88
CA SER A 136 -11.50 25.29 10.16
C SER A 136 -10.12 25.93 10.20
N PRO A 137 -9.80 26.83 9.25
CA PRO A 137 -8.69 27.77 9.39
C PRO A 137 -8.80 28.56 10.71
N VAL A 138 -7.65 28.98 11.23
CA VAL A 138 -7.54 29.84 12.41
C VAL A 138 -7.47 31.32 12.02
N ASP A 139 -6.89 31.65 10.86
CA ASP A 139 -6.84 33.04 10.41
C ASP A 139 -8.23 33.52 9.94
N PRO A 140 -8.80 34.58 10.55
CA PRO A 140 -10.12 35.09 10.16
C PRO A 140 -10.24 35.53 8.69
N GLN A 141 -9.13 35.82 8.00
CA GLN A 141 -9.17 36.17 6.58
C GLN A 141 -9.55 34.97 5.68
N TYR A 142 -9.44 33.75 6.21
CA TYR A 142 -9.73 32.50 5.52
C TYR A 142 -11.11 31.93 5.90
N LEU A 143 -11.93 32.68 6.63
CA LEU A 143 -13.24 32.24 7.11
C LEU A 143 -14.36 33.00 6.42
N ASP A 144 -15.40 32.27 6.02
CA ASP A 144 -16.67 32.82 5.55
C ASP A 144 -17.83 32.16 6.30
N ALA A 145 -18.66 32.96 6.97
CA ALA A 145 -19.79 32.46 7.74
C ALA A 145 -20.91 31.84 6.86
N GLU A 146 -20.97 32.20 5.58
CA GLU A 146 -21.90 31.65 4.59
C GLU A 146 -21.20 30.69 3.61
N GLY A 147 -19.94 30.33 3.90
CA GLY A 147 -19.13 29.47 3.05
C GLY A 147 -19.35 27.97 3.30
N ASP A 148 -18.30 27.20 3.07
CA ASP A 148 -18.37 25.74 2.93
C ASP A 148 -17.61 24.97 4.01
N GLU A 149 -17.79 23.66 4.01
CA GLU A 149 -17.05 22.76 4.92
C GLU A 149 -16.09 21.85 4.15
N TYR A 150 -14.90 21.67 4.73
CA TYR A 150 -13.81 20.91 4.12
C TYR A 150 -13.25 19.87 5.08
N ARG A 151 -13.25 18.61 4.66
CA ARG A 151 -12.70 17.50 5.44
C ARG A 151 -11.42 16.98 4.82
N LEU A 152 -10.31 17.05 5.56
CA LEU A 152 -9.08 16.38 5.16
C LEU A 152 -9.28 14.85 5.14
N THR A 153 -8.91 14.19 4.04
CA THR A 153 -9.14 12.74 3.84
C THR A 153 -7.86 11.93 3.64
N SER A 154 -6.77 12.60 3.28
CA SER A 154 -5.41 12.05 3.20
C SER A 154 -4.40 13.17 3.07
N TYR A 155 -3.20 12.95 3.59
CA TYR A 155 -2.04 13.80 3.39
C TYR A 155 -0.78 12.93 3.41
N ASP A 156 0.28 13.41 2.76
CA ASP A 156 1.61 12.84 2.90
C ASP A 156 2.32 13.49 4.09
N VAL A 157 2.88 12.69 5.02
CA VAL A 157 3.64 13.22 6.16
C VAL A 157 4.93 13.88 5.66
N GLN A 158 5.08 15.19 5.91
CA GLN A 158 6.25 15.97 5.48
C GLN A 158 7.23 16.31 6.63
N ASP A 159 6.99 15.77 7.82
CA ASP A 159 7.84 15.98 8.98
C ASP A 159 9.26 15.43 8.73
N PRO A 160 10.30 16.27 8.77
CA PRO A 160 11.68 15.84 8.57
C PRO A 160 12.21 14.93 9.67
N ASP A 161 11.56 14.80 10.81
CA ASP A 161 11.94 13.88 11.89
C ASP A 161 11.21 12.54 11.80
N TRP A 162 10.09 12.47 11.06
CA TRP A 162 9.36 11.22 10.82
C TRP A 162 10.15 10.26 9.92
N ASN A 163 9.96 8.96 10.16
CA ASN A 163 10.43 7.89 9.29
C ASN A 163 9.23 7.07 8.81
N TYR A 164 9.06 7.02 7.48
CA TYR A 164 7.98 6.26 6.85
C TYR A 164 8.04 4.76 7.18
N TYR A 165 9.23 4.20 7.41
CA TYR A 165 9.38 2.82 7.85
C TYR A 165 9.65 2.73 9.33
N ILE A 166 9.08 1.70 9.97
CA ILE A 166 9.41 1.36 11.35
C ILE A 166 10.90 1.00 11.51
N GLU A 167 11.48 1.33 12.66
CA GLU A 167 12.91 1.13 12.92
C GLU A 167 13.34 -0.34 12.85
N ASP A 168 12.47 -1.27 13.26
CA ASP A 168 12.73 -2.71 13.29
C ASP A 168 12.18 -3.44 12.06
N LEU A 169 12.00 -2.73 10.94
CA LEU A 169 11.52 -3.33 9.69
C LEU A 169 12.40 -4.52 9.31
N LYS A 170 11.76 -5.62 8.95
CA LYS A 170 12.41 -6.87 8.59
C LYS A 170 12.41 -7.00 7.07
N PRO A 171 13.53 -7.45 6.48
CA PRO A 171 13.59 -7.65 5.05
C PRO A 171 12.61 -8.75 4.63
N PRO A 172 11.80 -8.52 3.56
CA PRO A 172 10.98 -9.58 2.99
C PRO A 172 11.85 -10.73 2.51
N TYR A 173 11.39 -11.95 2.75
CA TYR A 173 12.09 -13.14 2.29
C TYR A 173 11.12 -14.20 1.80
N MET A 174 11.66 -15.12 1.00
CA MET A 174 10.97 -16.29 0.49
C MET A 174 11.77 -17.55 0.84
N HIS A 175 11.08 -18.53 1.41
CA HIS A 175 11.58 -19.91 1.50
C HIS A 175 11.06 -20.72 0.33
N GLU A 176 11.96 -21.36 -0.40
CA GLU A 176 11.65 -22.30 -1.47
C GLU A 176 12.03 -23.70 -1.02
N PHE A 177 11.07 -24.62 -1.15
CA PHE A 177 11.26 -26.05 -0.98
C PHE A 177 10.95 -26.72 -2.31
N VAL A 178 11.89 -27.52 -2.79
CA VAL A 178 11.69 -28.34 -3.99
C VAL A 178 11.96 -29.79 -3.64
N LEU A 179 11.03 -30.66 -4.00
CA LEU A 179 11.19 -32.11 -3.98
C LEU A 179 11.02 -32.62 -5.40
N GLY A 180 11.82 -33.60 -5.82
CA GLY A 180 11.66 -34.17 -7.14
C GLY A 180 12.20 -35.58 -7.26
N VAL A 181 11.71 -36.30 -8.26
CA VAL A 181 12.20 -37.60 -8.67
C VAL A 181 12.30 -37.62 -10.18
N ASP A 182 13.46 -38.02 -10.68
CA ASP A 182 13.67 -38.33 -12.08
C ASP A 182 13.91 -39.83 -12.22
N HIS A 183 13.25 -40.46 -13.18
CA HIS A 183 13.42 -41.88 -13.49
C HIS A 183 13.58 -42.09 -15.00
N GLU A 184 14.64 -42.76 -15.42
CA GLU A 184 14.76 -43.33 -16.77
C GLU A 184 13.84 -44.55 -16.88
N LEU A 185 12.65 -44.36 -17.45
CA LEU A 185 11.66 -45.42 -17.63
C LEU A 185 12.08 -46.41 -18.73
N ALA A 186 12.74 -45.89 -19.77
CA ALA A 186 13.28 -46.67 -20.88
C ALA A 186 14.50 -45.95 -21.46
N ARG A 187 15.29 -46.65 -22.26
CA ARG A 187 16.44 -46.05 -22.94
C ARG A 187 15.99 -44.79 -23.69
N ASP A 188 16.70 -43.69 -23.41
CA ASP A 188 16.44 -42.36 -23.98
C ASP A 188 15.09 -41.73 -23.58
N PHE A 189 14.37 -42.25 -22.57
CA PHE A 189 13.10 -41.72 -22.06
C PHE A 189 13.12 -41.56 -20.54
N ARG A 190 12.96 -40.32 -20.07
CA ARG A 190 12.91 -39.95 -18.65
C ARG A 190 11.53 -39.40 -18.30
N LEU A 191 11.01 -39.82 -17.15
CA LEU A 191 9.92 -39.15 -16.46
C LEU A 191 10.46 -38.40 -15.24
N GLY A 192 10.00 -37.18 -15.06
CA GLY A 192 10.32 -36.35 -13.89
C GLY A 192 9.05 -35.88 -13.21
N PHE A 193 9.08 -35.88 -11.88
CA PHE A 193 8.07 -35.25 -11.03
C PHE A 193 8.77 -34.25 -10.12
N GLN A 194 8.18 -33.07 -9.96
CA GLN A 194 8.67 -32.05 -9.06
C GLN A 194 7.51 -31.40 -8.30
N PHE A 195 7.66 -31.30 -7.00
CA PHE A 195 6.82 -30.51 -6.12
C PHE A 195 7.59 -29.25 -5.71
N ILE A 196 6.95 -28.09 -5.84
CA ILE A 196 7.52 -26.79 -5.50
C ILE A 196 6.59 -26.14 -4.48
N TYR A 197 7.15 -25.74 -3.34
CA TYR A 197 6.44 -24.94 -2.35
C TYR A 197 7.26 -23.69 -2.01
N LYS A 198 6.65 -22.51 -2.14
CA LYS A 198 7.26 -21.24 -1.79
C LYS A 198 6.41 -20.51 -0.78
N VAL A 199 7.04 -19.91 0.21
CA VAL A 199 6.38 -19.06 1.20
C VAL A 199 7.17 -17.76 1.41
N ASN A 200 6.53 -16.64 1.08
CA ASN A 200 7.03 -15.30 1.36
C ASN A 200 6.52 -14.84 2.72
N LYS A 201 7.39 -14.21 3.50
CA LYS A 201 7.11 -13.64 4.83
C LYS A 201 7.83 -12.30 4.98
N ASN A 202 7.46 -11.56 6.02
CA ASN A 202 7.91 -10.17 6.25
C ASN A 202 7.64 -9.30 5.03
N ILE A 203 6.47 -9.48 4.40
CA ILE A 203 6.06 -8.58 3.33
C ILE A 203 5.98 -7.19 3.94
N VAL A 204 6.53 -6.21 3.24
CA VAL A 204 6.44 -4.81 3.64
C VAL A 204 5.18 -4.25 3.01
N GLU A 205 4.28 -3.69 3.80
CA GLU A 205 3.06 -3.03 3.34
C GLU A 205 2.85 -1.70 4.03
N ASP A 206 2.05 -0.86 3.39
CA ASP A 206 1.63 0.43 3.92
C ASP A 206 0.43 0.19 4.84
N VAL A 207 0.58 0.55 6.12
CA VAL A 207 -0.44 0.35 7.14
C VAL A 207 -0.90 1.71 7.63
N ASP A 208 -2.21 1.90 7.67
CA ASP A 208 -2.80 3.06 8.33
C ASP A 208 -2.60 2.93 9.84
N ILE A 209 -1.76 3.79 10.41
CA ILE A 209 -1.43 3.74 11.84
C ILE A 209 -2.52 4.33 12.73
N ASN A 210 -3.45 5.09 12.15
CA ASN A 210 -4.53 5.72 12.89
C ASN A 210 -5.74 4.78 13.00
N ASN A 211 -6.13 4.13 11.90
CA ASN A 211 -7.36 3.31 11.84
C ASN A 211 -7.11 1.80 11.70
N GLY A 212 -5.88 1.38 11.38
CA GLY A 212 -5.55 -0.03 11.12
C GLY A 212 -6.31 -0.61 9.93
N TYR A 213 -6.46 -1.92 9.90
CA TYR A 213 -7.16 -2.68 8.87
C TYR A 213 -8.08 -3.78 9.43
N ASP A 214 -8.24 -3.83 10.76
CA ASP A 214 -9.11 -4.81 11.41
C ASP A 214 -10.56 -4.32 11.34
N PRO A 215 -11.47 -5.03 10.65
CA PRO A 215 -12.87 -4.62 10.52
C PRO A 215 -13.64 -4.62 11.85
N THR A 216 -13.07 -5.22 12.90
CA THR A 216 -13.67 -5.27 14.24
C THR A 216 -13.09 -4.24 15.20
N ALA A 217 -12.12 -3.43 14.76
CA ALA A 217 -11.51 -2.40 15.59
C ALA A 217 -12.54 -1.35 16.02
N THR A 218 -12.43 -0.94 17.29
CA THR A 218 -13.24 0.12 17.87
C THR A 218 -12.38 1.28 18.35
N ASP A 219 -12.92 2.49 18.32
CA ASP A 219 -12.31 3.65 18.95
C ASP A 219 -12.39 3.59 20.50
N ASP A 220 -11.86 4.62 21.17
CA ASP A 220 -11.86 4.75 22.63
C ASP A 220 -13.27 4.82 23.25
N GLN A 221 -14.30 5.07 22.44
CA GLN A 221 -15.70 5.10 22.83
C GLN A 221 -16.42 3.76 22.57
N GLY A 222 -15.72 2.77 22.03
CA GLY A 222 -16.27 1.45 21.69
C GLY A 222 -17.08 1.43 20.40
N ARG A 223 -16.97 2.45 19.54
CA ARG A 223 -17.64 2.52 18.23
C ARG A 223 -16.76 1.88 17.17
N LEU A 224 -17.35 1.14 16.23
CA LEU A 224 -16.60 0.52 15.13
C LEU A 224 -15.91 1.57 14.25
N ILE A 225 -14.64 1.37 13.92
CA ILE A 225 -13.91 2.26 13.01
C ILE A 225 -14.26 1.94 11.55
N TRP A 226 -14.50 0.67 11.26
CA TRP A 226 -14.85 0.14 9.94
C TRP A 226 -16.32 -0.30 9.94
N LEU A 227 -17.17 0.44 9.23
CA LEU A 227 -18.60 0.20 9.15
C LEU A 227 -18.91 -0.83 8.05
N PRO A 228 -19.64 -1.92 8.36
CA PRO A 228 -19.98 -2.95 7.39
C PRO A 228 -21.14 -2.51 6.49
N TYR A 229 -21.01 -2.83 5.20
CA TYR A 229 -22.05 -2.68 4.18
C TYR A 229 -22.20 -4.01 3.44
N ASP A 230 -23.34 -4.66 3.65
CA ASP A 230 -23.65 -5.92 2.99
C ASP A 230 -24.22 -5.67 1.60
N PHE A 231 -23.76 -6.45 0.64
CA PHE A 231 -24.24 -6.42 -0.74
C PHE A 231 -24.20 -7.83 -1.33
N ILE A 232 -24.88 -8.01 -2.46
CA ILE A 232 -24.77 -9.22 -3.28
C ILE A 232 -23.72 -8.92 -4.35
N ASP A 233 -22.79 -9.82 -4.61
CA ASP A 233 -21.88 -9.81 -5.75
C ASP A 233 -22.46 -10.73 -6.84
N PRO A 234 -22.60 -10.29 -8.11
CA PRO A 234 -23.22 -11.07 -9.18
C PRO A 234 -22.30 -12.17 -9.74
N GLY A 235 -21.31 -12.59 -8.96
CA GLY A 235 -20.40 -13.65 -9.34
C GLY A 235 -19.56 -13.36 -10.58
N TRP A 236 -19.15 -14.44 -11.24
CA TRP A 236 -18.21 -14.39 -12.38
C TRP A 236 -18.89 -14.03 -13.70
N ASP A 237 -20.17 -14.35 -13.84
CA ASP A 237 -20.92 -14.05 -15.05
C ASP A 237 -21.43 -12.59 -15.09
N GLY A 238 -21.48 -11.93 -13.94
CA GLY A 238 -21.91 -10.54 -13.81
C GLY A 238 -23.42 -10.35 -13.96
N GLU A 239 -24.21 -11.43 -13.85
CA GLU A 239 -25.66 -11.41 -13.92
C GLU A 239 -26.28 -11.60 -12.53
N TRP A 240 -27.22 -10.73 -12.15
CA TRP A 240 -27.89 -10.82 -10.86
C TRP A 240 -28.93 -11.94 -10.81
N GLY A 241 -28.98 -12.67 -9.70
CA GLY A 241 -29.98 -13.71 -9.44
C GLY A 241 -29.63 -15.08 -10.01
N THR A 242 -28.36 -15.31 -10.30
CA THR A 242 -27.81 -16.60 -10.76
C THR A 242 -27.31 -17.43 -9.58
N ASP A 243 -26.92 -18.67 -9.87
CA ASP A 243 -26.45 -19.61 -8.84
C ASP A 243 -25.08 -19.24 -8.25
N ASP A 244 -24.31 -18.35 -8.89
CA ASP A 244 -23.00 -17.88 -8.43
C ASP A 244 -23.02 -16.53 -7.71
N ASP A 245 -24.21 -15.94 -7.47
CA ASP A 245 -24.41 -14.79 -6.59
C ASP A 245 -23.84 -15.07 -5.17
N GLN A 246 -23.12 -14.09 -4.61
CA GLN A 246 -22.52 -14.21 -3.28
C GLN A 246 -22.89 -13.04 -2.38
N ASN A 247 -23.29 -13.33 -1.14
CA ASN A 247 -23.37 -12.30 -0.12
C ASN A 247 -21.96 -11.90 0.32
N MET A 248 -21.65 -10.62 0.19
CA MET A 248 -20.37 -10.04 0.56
C MET A 248 -20.58 -8.82 1.48
N THR A 249 -19.56 -8.53 2.27
CA THR A 249 -19.52 -7.33 3.12
C THR A 249 -18.30 -6.51 2.72
N VAL A 250 -18.52 -5.24 2.39
CA VAL A 250 -17.46 -4.23 2.26
C VAL A 250 -17.43 -3.36 3.50
N TYR A 251 -16.25 -2.91 3.90
CA TYR A 251 -16.08 -2.06 5.07
C TYR A 251 -15.70 -0.65 4.64
N GLY A 252 -16.48 0.33 5.06
CA GLY A 252 -16.20 1.75 4.86
C GLY A 252 -15.65 2.37 6.13
N LEU A 253 -14.69 3.29 5.99
CA LEU A 253 -14.14 4.01 7.14
C LEU A 253 -15.22 4.93 7.73
N ALA A 254 -15.39 4.92 9.06
CA ALA A 254 -16.39 5.73 9.73
C ALA A 254 -16.13 7.23 9.56
N GLU A 255 -17.20 8.03 9.65
CA GLU A 255 -17.09 9.48 9.50
C GLU A 255 -16.19 10.12 10.56
N TYR A 256 -16.23 9.63 11.80
CA TYR A 256 -15.41 10.09 12.92
C TYR A 256 -14.01 9.46 12.96
N ALA A 257 -13.67 8.60 12.00
CA ALA A 257 -12.35 8.02 11.92
C ALA A 257 -11.32 9.10 11.59
N GLN A 258 -10.14 9.00 12.18
CA GLN A 258 -9.07 9.95 11.95
C GLN A 258 -8.58 9.88 10.50
N THR A 259 -8.03 10.98 10.01
CA THR A 259 -7.39 11.02 8.69
C THR A 259 -6.28 9.97 8.62
N ARG A 260 -6.28 9.18 7.54
CA ARG A 260 -5.38 8.03 7.39
C ARG A 260 -3.92 8.51 7.32
N THR A 261 -3.05 7.83 8.06
CA THR A 261 -1.61 8.06 7.99
C THR A 261 -0.89 6.76 7.67
N TRP A 262 -0.14 6.73 6.58
CA TRP A 262 0.51 5.51 6.12
C TRP A 262 1.91 5.36 6.70
N GLN A 263 2.22 4.16 7.17
CA GLN A 263 3.57 3.77 7.57
C GLN A 263 3.92 2.39 7.02
N GLY A 264 5.12 2.26 6.44
CA GLY A 264 5.66 1.00 5.95
C GLY A 264 6.01 0.05 7.11
N ARG A 265 5.31 -1.08 7.20
CA ARG A 265 5.42 -2.07 8.27
C ARG A 265 5.52 -3.49 7.72
N ASN A 266 5.77 -4.47 8.60
CA ASN A 266 5.58 -5.88 8.29
C ASN A 266 4.32 -6.42 9.01
N PRO A 267 3.13 -6.40 8.38
CA PRO A 267 1.96 -7.02 8.98
C PRO A 267 2.23 -8.51 9.26
N PRO A 268 2.03 -9.01 10.50
CA PRO A 268 2.38 -10.38 10.88
C PRO A 268 1.71 -11.47 10.02
N GLU A 269 0.49 -11.20 9.55
CA GLU A 269 -0.34 -12.07 8.75
C GLU A 269 -0.02 -12.01 7.25
N ALA A 270 0.70 -10.98 6.79
CA ALA A 270 1.07 -10.81 5.39
C ALA A 270 2.03 -11.92 4.94
N LYS A 271 1.50 -12.83 4.14
CA LYS A 271 2.23 -13.95 3.55
C LYS A 271 1.73 -14.22 2.13
N ARG A 272 2.63 -14.68 1.26
CA ARG A 272 2.28 -15.18 -0.07
C ARG A 272 2.78 -16.60 -0.20
N THR A 273 1.94 -17.50 -0.67
CA THR A 273 2.29 -18.91 -0.87
C THR A 273 2.13 -19.30 -2.32
N TYR A 274 3.02 -20.16 -2.81
CA TYR A 274 2.93 -20.76 -4.14
C TYR A 274 3.16 -22.26 -4.03
N THR A 275 2.28 -23.03 -4.62
CA THR A 275 2.36 -24.50 -4.67
C THR A 275 2.24 -24.94 -6.11
N ALA A 276 3.17 -25.78 -6.57
CA ALA A 276 3.11 -26.34 -7.91
C ALA A 276 3.54 -27.80 -7.93
N VAL A 277 2.93 -28.53 -8.85
CA VAL A 277 3.35 -29.87 -9.27
C VAL A 277 3.73 -29.76 -10.74
N VAL A 278 4.93 -30.21 -11.07
CA VAL A 278 5.45 -30.25 -12.43
C VAL A 278 5.70 -31.71 -12.80
N LEU A 279 5.05 -32.15 -13.86
CA LEU A 279 5.35 -33.41 -14.52
C LEU A 279 6.18 -33.07 -15.75
N THR A 280 7.25 -33.82 -15.97
CA THR A 280 8.09 -33.67 -17.16
C THR A 280 8.30 -35.02 -17.81
N PHE A 281 8.36 -35.03 -19.14
CA PHE A 281 8.76 -36.18 -19.93
C PHE A 281 9.78 -35.74 -20.97
N ASP A 282 10.87 -36.48 -21.07
CA ASP A 282 11.95 -36.20 -22.01
C ASP A 282 12.31 -37.48 -22.75
N LYS A 283 11.97 -37.53 -24.03
CA LYS A 283 12.44 -38.50 -25.00
C LYS A 283 13.47 -37.84 -25.90
N ARG A 284 14.75 -38.20 -25.74
CA ARG A 284 15.80 -37.79 -26.69
C ARG A 284 15.58 -38.40 -28.06
N MET A 285 16.06 -37.73 -29.11
CA MET A 285 15.98 -38.26 -30.48
C MET A 285 16.62 -39.64 -30.59
N SER A 286 15.81 -40.68 -30.75
CA SER A 286 16.25 -42.03 -31.12
C SER A 286 15.10 -42.78 -31.79
N ASN A 287 15.42 -43.79 -32.61
CA ASN A 287 14.43 -44.51 -33.43
C ASN A 287 13.54 -43.58 -34.27
N ARG A 288 14.11 -42.47 -34.76
CA ARG A 288 13.48 -41.45 -35.62
C ARG A 288 12.41 -40.57 -34.96
N TRP A 289 12.34 -40.51 -33.63
CA TRP A 289 11.43 -39.59 -32.93
C TRP A 289 12.02 -39.03 -31.62
N GLN A 290 11.48 -37.88 -31.21
CA GLN A 290 11.76 -37.17 -29.97
C GLN A 290 10.45 -36.60 -29.41
N LEU A 291 10.40 -36.36 -28.10
CA LEU A 291 9.24 -35.78 -27.42
C LEU A 291 9.73 -35.08 -26.15
N GLN A 292 9.22 -33.88 -25.87
CA GLN A 292 9.53 -33.15 -24.65
C GLN A 292 8.28 -32.41 -24.18
N GLY A 293 8.06 -32.39 -22.87
CA GLY A 293 7.00 -31.62 -22.23
C GLY A 293 7.01 -31.77 -20.72
#